data_AF-A0A1U7Z9S8-F1
#
_entry.id   AF-A0A1U7Z9S8-F1
#
_cell.length_a   1.000
_cell.length_b   1.000
_cell.length_c   1.000
_cell.angle_alpha   90.00
_cell.angle_beta   90.00
_cell.angle_gamma   90.00
#
_symmetry.space_group_name_H-M   'P 1'
#
loop_
_entity.id
_entity.type
_entity.pdbx_description
1 polymer ?
#
loop_
_entity_poly.entity_id
_entity_poly.type
_entity_poly.pdbx_seq_one_letter_code
_entity_poly.pdbx_strand_id
1 'polypeptide(L)'
;MLRKLFAGASGTVDQWRMISTRRFSSISPAVDSIVLRSLKEHYLEVSKMTPPPKVNPPAPFTILKGALDSDGPVLRRTYGDEEISISVMRLANIIPGGGDEDEDGINQLFLHVHVSKPEREDSIHFLCGLYPDALGIHSVSMRPKLQSSQLLVVPKKYSGPIFQDLDEKMRDALHGYIEERGVNESLFPFLQAWLYVKDHRNLMRWFKTVGTFINDRKSA
;
A
#
# COMPACT_ATOMS: atom_id res chain seq x y z
N MET A 1 -46.90 80.75 0.25
CA MET A 1 -45.70 81.18 1.01
C MET A 1 -44.46 80.74 0.25
N LEU A 2 -43.51 81.64 0.10
CA LEU A 2 -42.36 81.60 -0.80
C LEU A 2 -41.09 81.16 -0.05
N ARG A 3 -40.10 80.62 -0.80
CA ARG A 3 -38.67 80.35 -0.48
C ARG A 3 -38.39 78.98 0.17
N LYS A 4 -37.38 78.19 -0.26
CA LYS A 4 -36.19 78.42 -1.09
C LYS A 4 -35.67 77.06 -1.59
N LEU A 5 -35.33 76.98 -2.89
CA LEU A 5 -34.40 75.99 -3.46
C LEU A 5 -32.97 76.50 -3.27
N PHE A 6 -32.05 75.65 -2.82
CA PHE A 6 -30.64 75.73 -3.18
C PHE A 6 -30.08 74.32 -3.37
N ALA A 7 -29.40 74.16 -4.50
CA ALA A 7 -28.66 72.99 -4.92
C ALA A 7 -27.39 72.78 -4.08
N GLY A 8 -27.03 71.52 -3.89
CA GLY A 8 -25.78 71.07 -3.28
C GLY A 8 -25.31 69.78 -3.94
N ALA A 9 -24.04 69.75 -4.31
CA ALA A 9 -23.39 68.86 -5.27
C ALA A 9 -23.33 67.36 -4.92
N SER A 10 -23.38 66.56 -5.99
CA SER A 10 -22.52 65.42 -6.38
C SER A 10 -21.69 64.70 -5.30
N GLY A 11 -21.76 63.36 -5.30
CA GLY A 11 -20.66 62.53 -4.80
C GLY A 11 -21.09 61.19 -4.20
N THR A 12 -21.25 60.18 -5.04
CA THR A 12 -21.33 58.75 -4.69
C THR A 12 -20.05 58.28 -3.99
N VAL A 13 -20.14 57.49 -2.90
CA VAL A 13 -19.36 56.25 -2.70
C VAL A 13 -20.07 55.36 -1.68
N ASP A 14 -20.58 54.22 -2.13
CA ASP A 14 -21.05 53.12 -1.30
C ASP A 14 -19.92 52.59 -0.40
N GLN A 15 -20.13 52.71 0.91
CA GLN A 15 -19.19 52.22 1.92
C GLN A 15 -19.40 50.71 2.11
N TRP A 16 -18.77 49.91 1.25
CA TRP A 16 -18.65 48.47 1.39
C TRP A 16 -18.09 48.12 2.78
N ARG A 17 -18.93 47.52 3.64
CA ARG A 17 -18.48 46.83 4.86
C ARG A 17 -17.56 45.69 4.43
N MET A 18 -16.26 45.92 4.54
CA MET A 18 -15.26 44.85 4.47
C MET A 18 -15.56 43.84 5.59
N ILE A 19 -16.12 42.70 5.20
CA ILE A 19 -16.06 41.49 6.02
C ILE A 19 -14.56 41.20 6.15
N SER A 20 -13.99 41.43 7.33
CA SER A 20 -12.65 40.93 7.64
C SER A 20 -12.68 39.41 7.49
N THR A 21 -12.25 38.94 6.33
CA THR A 21 -11.86 37.55 6.15
C THR A 21 -10.75 37.34 7.17
N ARG A 22 -11.03 36.59 8.23
CA ARG A 22 -9.97 36.01 9.06
C ARG A 22 -9.16 35.14 8.11
N ARG A 23 -8.07 35.70 7.56
CA ARG A 23 -6.99 34.90 7.02
C ARG A 23 -6.54 34.05 8.19
N PHE A 24 -6.79 32.74 8.13
CA PHE A 24 -6.18 31.82 9.06
C PHE A 24 -4.68 32.06 8.99
N SER A 25 -4.15 32.67 10.04
CA SER A 25 -2.74 33.01 10.15
C SER A 25 -1.95 31.72 10.18
N SER A 26 -1.11 31.54 9.15
CA SER A 26 0.21 30.91 9.23
C SER A 26 0.36 29.85 10.33
N ILE A 27 0.24 28.57 9.98
CA ILE A 27 0.86 27.52 10.80
C ILE A 27 2.34 27.92 10.97
N SER A 28 2.78 28.00 12.23
CA SER A 28 3.98 28.73 12.63
C SER A 28 5.26 28.02 12.13
N PRO A 29 6.28 28.75 11.64
CA PRO A 29 7.63 28.20 11.41
C PRO A 29 8.18 27.38 12.60
N ALA A 30 7.71 27.68 13.81
CA ALA A 30 8.04 26.90 15.01
C ALA A 30 7.52 25.46 14.93
N VAL A 31 6.28 25.25 14.46
CA VAL A 31 5.69 23.91 14.29
C VAL A 31 6.44 23.13 13.21
N ASP A 32 6.71 23.77 12.07
CA ASP A 32 7.53 23.18 10.98
C ASP A 32 8.89 22.70 11.53
N SER A 33 9.56 23.54 12.33
CA SER A 33 10.86 23.20 12.92
C SER A 33 10.81 22.05 13.91
N ILE A 34 9.72 21.92 14.68
CA ILE A 34 9.51 20.83 15.64
C ILE A 34 9.34 19.52 14.87
N VAL A 35 8.49 19.51 13.84
CA VAL A 35 8.25 18.32 13.02
C VAL A 35 9.52 17.92 12.28
N LEU A 36 10.24 18.86 11.66
CA LEU A 36 11.50 18.56 10.96
C LEU A 36 12.57 17.99 11.89
N ARG A 37 12.68 18.50 13.13
CA ARG A 37 13.58 17.94 14.14
C ARG A 37 13.21 16.49 14.48
N SER A 38 11.93 16.25 14.76
CA SER A 38 11.42 14.91 15.08
C SER A 38 11.61 13.92 13.92
N LEU A 39 11.30 14.33 12.69
CA LEU A 39 11.54 13.52 11.48
C LEU A 39 13.03 13.17 11.33
N LYS A 40 13.93 14.12 11.56
CA LYS A 40 15.38 13.89 11.46
C LYS A 40 15.90 12.95 12.53
N GLU A 41 15.43 13.10 13.76
CA GLU A 41 15.77 12.22 14.88
C GLU A 41 15.36 10.78 14.57
N HIS A 42 14.10 10.57 14.19
CA HIS A 42 13.58 9.25 13.86
C HIS A 42 14.23 8.66 12.60
N TYR A 43 14.51 9.48 11.58
CA TYR A 43 15.29 9.05 10.41
C TYR A 43 16.67 8.50 10.81
N LEU A 44 17.38 9.18 11.72
CA LEU A 44 18.70 8.74 12.18
C LEU A 44 18.62 7.44 12.97
N GLU A 45 17.60 7.26 13.80
CA GLU A 45 17.35 6.02 14.52
C GLU A 45 17.11 4.85 13.55
N VAL A 46 16.13 4.99 12.65
CA VAL A 46 15.79 3.95 11.66
C VAL A 46 16.97 3.66 10.74
N SER A 47 17.76 4.66 10.37
CA SER A 47 18.93 4.48 9.48
C SER A 47 20.03 3.58 10.07
N LYS A 48 20.04 3.38 11.39
CA LYS A 48 21.01 2.53 12.10
C LYS A 48 20.56 1.07 12.22
N MET A 49 19.31 0.77 11.85
CA MET A 49 18.80 -0.59 11.91
C MET A 49 19.57 -1.52 10.97
N THR A 50 19.93 -2.70 11.45
CA THR A 50 20.59 -3.72 10.63
C THR A 50 19.55 -4.39 9.72
N PRO A 51 19.82 -4.51 8.40
CA PRO A 51 18.94 -5.26 7.52
C PRO A 51 18.99 -6.75 7.86
N PRO A 52 17.91 -7.51 7.59
CA PRO A 52 17.91 -8.95 7.75
C PRO A 52 18.97 -9.58 6.83
N PRO A 53 19.41 -10.81 7.15
CA PRO A 53 20.29 -11.57 6.28
C PRO A 53 19.72 -11.64 4.86
N LYS A 54 20.62 -11.60 3.87
CA LYS A 54 20.21 -11.70 2.47
C LYS A 54 19.76 -13.13 2.18
N VAL A 55 18.44 -13.31 2.04
CA VAL A 55 17.82 -14.57 1.62
C VAL A 55 17.52 -14.49 0.12
N ASN A 56 17.83 -15.55 -0.62
CA ASN A 56 17.46 -15.66 -2.03
C ASN A 56 16.05 -16.25 -2.15
N PRO A 57 15.29 -15.91 -3.21
CA PRO A 57 13.97 -16.50 -3.42
C PRO A 57 14.10 -18.02 -3.62
N PRO A 58 13.17 -18.82 -3.09
CA PRO A 58 13.15 -20.27 -3.34
C PRO A 58 13.06 -20.56 -4.84
N ALA A 59 13.85 -21.53 -5.30
CA ALA A 59 13.75 -21.99 -6.68
C ALA A 59 12.36 -22.61 -6.93
N PRO A 60 11.75 -22.38 -8.10
CA PRO A 60 12.26 -21.69 -9.28
C PRO A 60 11.66 -20.27 -9.45
N PHE A 61 11.35 -19.58 -8.35
CA PHE A 61 10.87 -18.21 -8.43
C PHE A 61 12.00 -17.22 -8.74
N THR A 62 11.64 -16.19 -9.49
CA THR A 62 12.51 -15.06 -9.85
C THR A 62 11.91 -13.76 -9.33
N ILE A 63 12.76 -12.85 -8.88
CA ILE A 63 12.33 -11.52 -8.43
C ILE A 63 12.05 -10.64 -9.65
N LEU A 64 10.90 -9.96 -9.65
CA LEU A 64 10.55 -9.00 -10.69
C LEU A 64 11.39 -7.72 -10.58
N LYS A 65 11.88 -7.23 -11.72
CA LYS A 65 12.66 -5.99 -11.79
C LYS A 65 11.81 -4.81 -11.29
N GLY A 66 12.36 -4.04 -10.36
CA GLY A 66 11.66 -2.88 -9.78
C GLY A 66 10.63 -3.22 -8.70
N ALA A 67 10.49 -4.49 -8.28
CA ALA A 67 9.50 -4.89 -7.28
C ALA A 67 9.68 -4.24 -5.89
N LEU A 68 10.87 -3.75 -5.56
CA LEU A 68 11.07 -2.95 -4.34
C LEU A 68 10.41 -1.57 -4.44
N ASP A 69 10.27 -1.03 -5.66
CA ASP A 69 9.79 0.31 -5.94
C ASP A 69 8.32 0.36 -6.38
N SER A 70 7.71 -0.78 -6.73
CA SER A 70 6.31 -0.89 -7.13
C SER A 70 5.47 -1.66 -6.11
N ASP A 71 4.16 -1.42 -6.08
CA ASP A 71 3.22 -2.16 -5.21
C ASP A 71 2.69 -3.45 -5.87
N GLY A 72 3.34 -3.87 -6.95
CA GLY A 72 2.94 -5.03 -7.76
C GLY A 72 3.55 -6.35 -7.28
N PRO A 73 3.49 -7.38 -8.14
CA PRO A 73 4.06 -8.69 -7.83
C PRO A 73 5.58 -8.60 -7.60
N VAL A 74 6.05 -9.44 -6.68
CA VAL A 74 7.45 -9.54 -6.26
C VAL A 74 8.11 -10.75 -6.89
N LEU A 75 7.43 -11.89 -6.85
CA LEU A 75 7.94 -13.15 -7.39
C LEU A 75 7.19 -13.54 -8.64
N ARG A 76 7.92 -14.15 -9.57
CA ARG A 76 7.37 -14.77 -10.77
C ARG A 76 8.00 -16.11 -11.07
N ARG A 77 7.18 -17.05 -11.54
CA ARG A 77 7.58 -18.36 -12.05
C ARG A 77 6.76 -18.74 -13.28
N THR A 78 7.33 -19.55 -14.15
CA THR A 78 6.59 -20.29 -15.18
C THR A 78 6.43 -21.77 -14.78
N TYR A 79 5.26 -22.35 -15.07
CA TYR A 79 4.96 -23.76 -14.82
C TYR A 79 4.14 -24.30 -16.00
N GLY A 80 4.79 -25.06 -16.90
CA GLY A 80 4.17 -25.45 -18.16
C GLY A 80 3.81 -24.22 -19.01
N ASP A 81 2.55 -24.09 -19.38
CA ASP A 81 1.98 -22.92 -20.07
C ASP A 81 1.53 -21.81 -19.10
N GLU A 82 1.63 -21.99 -17.80
CA GLU A 82 1.15 -21.03 -16.80
C GLU A 82 2.25 -20.07 -16.33
N GLU A 83 1.87 -18.82 -16.10
CA GLU A 83 2.66 -17.81 -15.40
C GLU A 83 2.05 -17.58 -14.00
N ILE A 84 2.89 -17.76 -12.98
CA ILE A 84 2.55 -17.55 -11.57
C ILE A 84 3.21 -16.26 -11.11
N SER A 85 2.40 -15.32 -10.61
CA SER A 85 2.86 -14.05 -10.05
C SER A 85 2.39 -13.92 -8.60
N ILE A 86 3.30 -13.59 -7.69
CA ILE A 86 3.01 -13.47 -6.25
C ILE A 86 3.24 -12.04 -5.82
N SER A 87 2.20 -11.41 -5.26
CA SER A 87 2.32 -10.15 -4.50
C SER A 87 2.17 -10.47 -3.02
N VAL A 88 2.97 -9.82 -2.18
CA VAL A 88 2.97 -10.03 -0.73
C VAL A 88 2.57 -8.75 -0.03
N MET A 89 1.75 -8.85 1.00
CA MET A 89 1.39 -7.74 1.88
C MET A 89 1.38 -8.18 3.33
N ARG A 90 1.63 -7.23 4.24
CA ARG A 90 1.39 -7.39 5.67
C ARG A 90 0.03 -6.78 5.98
N LEU A 91 -0.80 -7.46 6.78
CA LEU A 91 -1.88 -6.75 7.47
C LEU A 91 -1.18 -5.91 8.54
N ALA A 92 -1.06 -4.61 8.32
CA ALA A 92 -0.53 -3.72 9.33
C ALA A 92 -1.34 -3.94 10.63
N ASN A 93 -0.66 -3.96 11.78
CA ASN A 93 -1.31 -3.97 13.08
C ASN A 93 -2.17 -2.70 13.22
N ILE A 94 -3.41 -2.74 12.72
CA ILE A 94 -4.38 -1.64 12.82
C ILE A 94 -4.95 -1.55 14.25
N ILE A 95 -4.53 -2.47 15.13
CA ILE A 95 -4.88 -2.49 16.55
C ILE A 95 -3.61 -2.14 17.34
N PRO A 96 -3.42 -0.87 17.76
CA PRO A 96 -2.42 -0.57 18.77
C PRO A 96 -2.87 -1.22 20.09
N GLY A 97 -2.11 -2.21 20.57
CA GLY A 97 -2.31 -2.84 21.89
C GLY A 97 -3.11 -4.15 21.91
N GLY A 98 -3.10 -4.95 20.84
CA GLY A 98 -3.88 -6.20 20.75
C GLY A 98 -3.08 -7.47 20.40
N GLY A 99 -1.75 -7.45 20.50
CA GLY A 99 -0.92 -8.65 20.38
C GLY A 99 0.17 -8.56 21.43
N ASP A 100 0.34 -9.64 22.20
CA ASP A 100 1.35 -9.76 23.24
C ASP A 100 2.69 -9.22 22.71
N GLU A 101 3.29 -8.29 23.47
CA GLU A 101 4.52 -7.59 23.13
C GLU A 101 5.77 -8.50 23.20
N ASP A 102 5.58 -9.83 23.10
CA ASP A 102 6.60 -10.86 23.35
C ASP A 102 6.84 -11.81 22.14
N GLU A 103 6.28 -11.54 20.95
CA GLU A 103 6.63 -12.28 19.72
C GLU A 103 7.09 -11.31 18.61
N ASP A 104 8.40 -11.04 18.57
CA ASP A 104 9.11 -10.11 17.67
C ASP A 104 9.06 -10.46 16.15
N GLY A 105 8.08 -11.24 15.71
CA GLY A 105 7.96 -11.78 14.36
C GLY A 105 6.70 -11.33 13.64
N ILE A 106 6.82 -10.98 12.35
CA ILE A 106 5.65 -10.97 11.46
C ILE A 106 5.24 -12.44 11.30
N ASN A 107 4.29 -12.92 12.09
CA ASN A 107 3.93 -14.34 12.10
C ASN A 107 2.94 -14.73 11.00
N GLN A 108 2.43 -13.75 10.25
CA GLN A 108 1.51 -13.98 9.14
C GLN A 108 1.73 -12.98 8.01
N LEU A 109 1.85 -13.50 6.78
CA LEU A 109 1.88 -12.74 5.54
C LEU A 109 0.64 -13.06 4.70
N PHE A 110 0.16 -12.09 3.93
CA PHE A 110 -0.89 -12.31 2.95
C PHE A 110 -0.30 -12.35 1.55
N LEU A 111 -0.64 -13.39 0.80
CA LEU A 111 -0.20 -13.58 -0.58
C LEU A 111 -1.38 -13.41 -1.54
N HIS A 112 -1.18 -12.56 -2.54
CA HIS A 112 -2.00 -12.57 -3.74
C HIS A 112 -1.26 -13.37 -4.80
N VAL A 113 -1.77 -14.57 -5.10
CA VAL A 113 -1.20 -15.45 -6.11
C VAL A 113 -2.08 -15.40 -7.34
N HIS A 114 -1.51 -14.95 -8.46
CA HIS A 114 -2.16 -14.96 -9.75
C HIS A 114 -1.59 -16.08 -10.61
N VAL A 115 -2.47 -16.92 -11.15
CA VAL A 115 -2.11 -17.96 -12.13
C VAL A 115 -2.78 -17.63 -13.45
N SER A 116 -1.97 -17.36 -14.46
CA SER A 116 -2.38 -16.90 -15.79
C SER A 116 -1.96 -17.87 -16.89
N LYS A 117 -2.80 -18.05 -17.91
CA LYS A 117 -2.51 -18.87 -19.12
C LYS A 117 -2.54 -18.03 -20.38
N PRO A 118 -1.57 -18.09 -21.31
CA PRO A 118 -1.41 -17.17 -22.46
C PRO A 118 -2.71 -16.84 -23.20
N GLU A 119 -3.52 -17.85 -23.52
CA GLU A 119 -4.73 -17.74 -24.34
C GLU A 119 -5.99 -17.29 -23.58
N ARG A 120 -5.90 -17.10 -22.25
CA ARG A 120 -7.03 -16.67 -21.42
C ARG A 120 -6.92 -15.19 -21.12
N GLU A 121 -8.03 -14.46 -21.10
CA GLU A 121 -8.05 -13.07 -20.63
C GLU A 121 -8.15 -12.98 -19.10
N ASP A 122 -8.65 -14.03 -18.47
CA ASP A 122 -8.75 -14.14 -17.02
C ASP A 122 -7.61 -14.99 -16.44
N SER A 123 -7.36 -14.75 -15.16
CA SER A 123 -6.42 -15.45 -14.29
C SER A 123 -7.14 -15.92 -13.03
N ILE A 124 -6.67 -17.01 -12.45
CA ILE A 124 -7.11 -17.45 -11.13
C ILE A 124 -6.34 -16.62 -10.11
N HIS A 125 -7.05 -16.06 -9.14
CA HIS A 125 -6.49 -15.32 -8.02
C HIS A 125 -6.77 -16.06 -6.72
N PHE A 126 -5.70 -16.44 -6.02
CA PHE A 126 -5.76 -16.96 -4.65
C PHE A 126 -5.35 -15.86 -3.69
N LEU A 127 -6.13 -15.70 -2.62
CA LEU A 127 -5.71 -15.00 -1.42
C LEU A 127 -5.29 -16.05 -0.39
N CYS A 128 -4.03 -16.05 -0.01
CA CYS A 128 -3.48 -17.01 0.96
C CYS A 128 -2.94 -16.30 2.20
N GLY A 129 -3.09 -16.95 3.35
CA GLY A 129 -2.33 -16.66 4.56
C GLY A 129 -1.09 -17.55 4.60
N LEU A 130 0.08 -16.96 4.79
CA LEU A 130 1.36 -17.65 4.85
C LEU A 130 1.95 -17.47 6.26
N TYR A 131 2.20 -18.60 6.91
CA TYR A 131 2.83 -18.72 8.21
C TYR A 131 4.22 -19.38 8.05
N PRO A 132 5.08 -19.38 9.09
CA PRO A 132 6.40 -20.03 9.03
C PRO A 132 6.34 -21.53 8.68
N ASP A 133 5.27 -22.21 9.07
CA ASP A 133 5.10 -23.67 9.03
C ASP A 133 3.89 -24.13 8.21
N ALA A 134 3.08 -23.21 7.69
CA ALA A 134 1.85 -23.56 6.99
C ALA A 134 1.41 -22.50 5.97
N LEU A 135 0.60 -22.94 5.00
CA LEU A 135 -0.08 -22.08 4.05
C LEU A 135 -1.59 -22.38 4.04
N GLY A 136 -2.40 -21.36 4.25
CA GLY A 136 -3.87 -21.44 4.20
C GLY A 136 -4.44 -20.67 3.01
N ILE A 137 -5.45 -21.22 2.34
CA ILE A 137 -6.22 -20.51 1.32
C ILE A 137 -7.41 -19.82 1.97
N HIS A 138 -7.54 -18.51 1.78
CA HIS A 138 -8.71 -17.74 2.25
C HIS A 138 -9.80 -17.65 1.20
N SER A 139 -9.44 -17.44 -0.06
CA SER A 139 -10.40 -17.36 -1.17
C SER A 139 -9.75 -17.65 -2.51
N VAL A 140 -10.58 -18.08 -3.45
CA VAL A 140 -10.22 -18.33 -4.85
C VAL A 140 -11.23 -17.61 -5.74
N SER A 141 -10.75 -16.75 -6.64
CA SER A 141 -11.60 -15.93 -7.50
C SER A 141 -11.03 -15.81 -8.92
N MET A 142 -11.91 -15.52 -9.88
CA MET A 142 -11.49 -15.22 -11.26
C MET A 142 -11.26 -13.71 -11.42
N ARG A 143 -10.10 -13.32 -11.94
CA ARG A 143 -9.72 -11.92 -12.14
C ARG A 143 -9.19 -11.68 -13.55
N PRO A 144 -9.54 -10.58 -14.23
CA PRO A 144 -8.91 -10.21 -15.49
C PRO A 144 -7.39 -10.14 -15.34
N LYS A 145 -6.66 -10.62 -16.33
CA LYS A 145 -5.24 -10.33 -16.45
C LYS A 145 -5.09 -8.83 -16.63
N LEU A 146 -4.33 -8.20 -15.75
CA LEU A 146 -4.11 -6.77 -15.80
C LEU A 146 -3.29 -6.44 -17.06
N GLN A 147 -3.94 -6.04 -18.15
CA GLN A 147 -3.26 -5.31 -19.21
C GLN A 147 -3.10 -3.87 -18.74
N SER A 148 -1.91 -3.33 -18.92
CA SER A 148 -1.56 -1.93 -18.64
C SER A 148 -2.71 -1.00 -19.00
N SER A 149 -3.04 -0.08 -18.09
CA SER A 149 -3.95 1.05 -18.29
C SER A 149 -5.45 0.77 -18.47
N GLN A 150 -6.12 0.18 -17.47
CA GLN A 150 -7.51 0.54 -17.15
C GLN A 150 -7.72 0.56 -15.64
N LEU A 151 -7.58 1.75 -15.07
CA LEU A 151 -7.82 2.09 -13.66
C LEU A 151 -9.32 2.16 -13.35
N LEU A 152 -10.09 1.15 -13.77
CA LEU A 152 -11.49 0.98 -13.42
C LEU A 152 -11.65 -0.47 -12.96
N VAL A 153 -11.46 -0.65 -11.65
CA VAL A 153 -11.89 -1.85 -10.93
C VAL A 153 -13.36 -2.07 -11.29
N VAL A 154 -13.67 -3.04 -12.15
CA VAL A 154 -15.05 -3.48 -12.35
C VAL A 154 -15.41 -4.28 -11.09
N PRO A 155 -16.23 -3.76 -10.16
CA PRO A 155 -16.52 -4.42 -8.89
C PRO A 155 -17.52 -5.58 -9.06
N LYS A 156 -17.70 -6.10 -10.27
CA LYS A 156 -18.84 -6.94 -10.66
C LYS A 156 -18.51 -8.41 -10.92
N LYS A 157 -17.25 -8.84 -10.78
CA LYS A 157 -16.93 -10.27 -10.91
C LYS A 157 -17.13 -10.98 -9.58
N TYR A 158 -17.76 -12.15 -9.63
CA TYR A 158 -17.99 -13.03 -8.50
C TYR A 158 -16.67 -13.31 -7.77
N SER A 159 -16.65 -13.10 -6.46
CA SER A 159 -15.43 -13.24 -5.63
C SER A 159 -15.13 -14.69 -5.24
N GLY A 160 -15.86 -15.64 -5.78
CA GLY A 160 -15.79 -17.05 -5.37
C GLY A 160 -16.74 -17.35 -4.20
N PRO A 161 -16.95 -18.64 -3.92
CA PRO A 161 -17.68 -19.06 -2.73
C PRO A 161 -16.84 -18.80 -1.47
N ILE A 162 -17.47 -18.92 -0.31
CA ILE A 162 -16.75 -19.00 0.96
C ILE A 162 -15.92 -20.29 0.91
N PHE A 163 -14.60 -20.18 1.05
CA PHE A 163 -13.70 -21.33 0.87
C PHE A 163 -14.00 -22.47 1.85
N GLN A 164 -14.45 -22.13 3.06
CA GLN A 164 -14.82 -23.12 4.09
C GLN A 164 -16.06 -23.94 3.74
N ASP A 165 -16.94 -23.43 2.87
CA ASP A 165 -18.16 -24.12 2.44
C ASP A 165 -17.91 -25.12 1.31
N LEU A 166 -16.71 -25.08 0.69
CA LEU A 166 -16.29 -26.10 -0.26
C LEU A 166 -16.09 -27.44 0.45
N ASP A 167 -16.43 -28.53 -0.24
CA ASP A 167 -16.16 -29.86 0.26
C ASP A 167 -14.65 -30.11 0.41
N GLU A 168 -14.29 -31.02 1.31
CA GLU A 168 -12.91 -31.31 1.68
C GLU A 168 -12.04 -31.69 0.47
N LYS A 169 -12.56 -32.53 -0.43
CA LYS A 169 -11.82 -32.98 -1.62
C LYS A 169 -11.50 -31.81 -2.55
N MET A 170 -12.42 -30.85 -2.70
CA MET A 170 -12.18 -29.65 -3.49
C MET A 170 -11.13 -28.74 -2.83
N ARG A 171 -11.15 -28.58 -1.51
CA ARG A 171 -10.14 -27.80 -0.79
C ARG A 171 -8.75 -28.44 -0.91
N ASP A 172 -8.65 -29.74 -0.74
CA ASP A 172 -7.40 -30.50 -0.88
C ASP A 172 -6.83 -30.38 -2.30
N ALA A 173 -7.69 -30.47 -3.31
CA ALA A 173 -7.29 -30.29 -4.71
C ALA A 173 -6.76 -28.87 -4.99
N LEU A 174 -7.36 -27.84 -4.39
CA LEU A 174 -6.90 -26.45 -4.54
C LEU A 174 -5.57 -26.21 -3.81
N HIS A 175 -5.35 -26.84 -2.65
CA HIS A 175 -4.06 -26.83 -1.96
C HIS A 175 -2.98 -27.52 -2.81
N GLY A 176 -3.24 -28.73 -3.30
CA GLY A 176 -2.30 -29.44 -4.18
C GLY A 176 -1.98 -28.65 -5.46
N TYR A 177 -2.98 -27.98 -6.05
CA TYR A 177 -2.80 -27.12 -7.23
C TYR A 177 -1.76 -26.02 -6.99
N ILE A 178 -1.85 -25.25 -5.90
CA ILE A 178 -0.90 -24.15 -5.65
C ILE A 178 0.46 -24.67 -5.17
N GLU A 179 0.50 -25.79 -4.46
CA GLU A 179 1.72 -26.41 -3.97
C GLU A 179 2.59 -26.95 -5.11
N GLU A 180 2.00 -27.62 -6.11
CA GLU A 180 2.72 -28.05 -7.32
C GLU A 180 3.37 -26.88 -8.08
N ARG A 181 2.78 -25.68 -7.96
CA ARG A 181 3.33 -24.43 -8.54
C ARG A 181 4.41 -23.80 -7.67
N GLY A 182 4.75 -24.43 -6.54
CA GLY A 182 5.77 -24.02 -5.58
C GLY A 182 5.28 -22.96 -4.58
N VAL A 183 3.98 -22.75 -4.45
CA VAL A 183 3.43 -21.82 -3.46
C VAL A 183 3.21 -22.58 -2.16
N ASN A 184 4.17 -22.45 -1.24
CA ASN A 184 4.17 -23.11 0.07
C ASN A 184 4.94 -22.28 1.12
N GLU A 185 5.04 -22.80 2.34
CA GLU A 185 5.67 -22.17 3.50
C GLU A 185 7.15 -21.83 3.30
N SER A 186 7.86 -22.52 2.38
CA SER A 186 9.26 -22.21 2.07
C SER A 186 9.48 -20.79 1.53
N LEU A 187 8.42 -20.15 1.03
CA LEU A 187 8.44 -18.75 0.60
C LEU A 187 8.58 -17.77 1.77
N PHE A 188 8.19 -18.18 2.98
CA PHE A 188 8.05 -17.29 4.12
C PHE A 188 9.36 -16.58 4.51
N PRO A 189 10.50 -17.26 4.71
CA PRO A 189 11.74 -16.59 5.15
C PRO A 189 12.21 -15.52 4.16
N PHE A 190 12.06 -15.80 2.86
CA PHE A 190 12.40 -14.84 1.82
C PHE A 190 11.44 -13.65 1.80
N LEU A 191 10.12 -13.90 1.80
CA LEU A 191 9.12 -12.84 1.70
C LEU A 191 9.08 -11.94 2.94
N GLN A 192 9.35 -12.50 4.12
CA GLN A 192 9.49 -11.75 5.36
C GLN A 192 10.68 -10.79 5.29
N ALA A 193 11.87 -11.29 4.90
CA ALA A 193 13.05 -10.46 4.71
C ALA A 193 12.84 -9.41 3.60
N TRP A 194 12.17 -9.78 2.52
CA TRP A 194 11.83 -8.87 1.41
C TRP A 194 10.97 -7.70 1.87
N LEU A 195 9.89 -7.97 2.62
CA LEU A 195 9.02 -6.93 3.15
C LEU A 195 9.77 -6.01 4.10
N TYR A 196 10.62 -6.53 4.98
CA TYR A 196 11.43 -5.68 5.85
C TYR A 196 12.27 -4.67 5.04
N VAL A 197 12.97 -5.15 4.01
CA VAL A 197 13.81 -4.29 3.15
C VAL A 197 12.95 -3.27 2.38
N LYS A 198 11.80 -3.70 1.86
CA LYS A 198 10.86 -2.85 1.13
C LYS A 198 10.28 -1.76 2.04
N ASP A 199 9.78 -2.14 3.22
CA ASP A 199 9.18 -1.26 4.22
C ASP A 199 10.22 -0.24 4.72
N HIS A 200 11.42 -0.69 5.06
CA HIS A 200 12.52 0.18 5.45
C HIS A 200 12.86 1.20 4.34
N ARG A 201 13.01 0.75 3.09
CA ARG A 201 13.28 1.64 1.95
C ARG A 201 12.15 2.66 1.74
N ASN A 202 10.91 2.22 1.85
CA ASN A 202 9.73 3.07 1.72
C ASN A 202 9.65 4.10 2.84
N LEU A 203 9.91 3.71 4.09
CA LEU A 203 9.94 4.61 5.24
C LEU A 203 11.05 5.66 5.10
N MET A 204 12.25 5.25 4.67
CA MET A 204 13.36 6.17 4.42
C MET A 204 13.07 7.16 3.30
N ARG A 205 12.36 6.73 2.25
CA ARG A 205 11.86 7.61 1.20
C ARG A 205 10.79 8.57 1.74
N TRP A 206 9.86 8.06 2.54
CA TRP A 206 8.79 8.84 3.14
C TRP A 206 9.33 9.97 4.02
N PHE A 207 10.30 9.70 4.91
CA PHE A 207 10.95 10.74 5.72
C PHE A 207 11.50 11.88 4.86
N LYS A 208 12.17 11.55 3.75
CA LYS A 208 12.72 12.54 2.81
C LYS A 208 11.60 13.32 2.12
N THR A 209 10.59 12.64 1.60
CA THR A 209 9.46 13.29 0.90
C THR A 209 8.70 14.24 1.82
N VAL A 210 8.40 13.83 3.05
CA VAL A 210 7.71 14.69 4.03
C VAL A 210 8.61 15.85 4.47
N GLY A 211 9.90 15.58 4.74
CA GLY A 211 10.85 16.62 5.10
C GLY A 211 10.99 17.69 4.02
N THR A 212 11.10 17.28 2.74
CA THR A 212 11.11 18.20 1.60
C THR A 212 9.80 18.99 1.51
N PHE A 213 8.65 18.33 1.64
CA PHE A 213 7.35 19.01 1.58
C PHE A 213 7.19 20.11 2.65
N ILE A 214 7.63 19.86 3.89
CA ILE A 214 7.54 20.85 4.98
C ILE A 214 8.57 21.97 4.81
N ASN A 215 9.76 21.65 4.30
CA ASN A 215 10.83 22.62 4.08
C ASN A 215 10.57 23.52 2.86
N ASP A 216 9.88 22.99 1.84
CA ASP A 216 9.49 23.72 0.63
C ASP A 216 8.34 24.68 0.93
N ARG A 217 8.66 25.78 1.61
CA ARG A 217 7.82 26.97 1.57
C ARG A 217 7.84 27.49 0.15
N LYS A 218 6.73 27.37 -0.57
CA LYS A 218 6.51 28.18 -1.78
C LYS A 218 6.83 29.63 -1.41
N SER A 219 7.86 30.19 -2.03
CA SER A 219 7.98 31.63 -2.23
C SER A 219 6.73 32.06 -3.00
N ALA A 220 5.68 32.41 -2.27
CA ALA A 220 4.48 33.04 -2.79
C ALA A 220 4.60 34.55 -2.60
#